data_AF-A0A2U9NUQ6-F1
#
_entry.id   AF-A0A2U9NUQ6-F1
#
_cell.length_a   1.000
_cell.length_b   1.000
_cell.length_c   1.000
_cell.angle_alpha   90.00
_cell.angle_beta   90.00
_cell.angle_gamma   90.00
#
_symmetry.space_group_name_H-M   'P 1'
#
loop_
_entity.id
_entity.type
_entity.pdbx_description
1 polymer ?
#
loop_
_entity_poly.entity_id
_entity_poly.type
_entity_poly.pdbx_seq_one_letter_code
_entity_poly.pdbx_strand_id
1 'polypeptide(L)'
;MLKTKMKQLLTALTISTAMVSAPLATQAADKGASNVEAGKELAFSRSKGNCLACHMVPGGNLPGNIGPALIAMKLRYPDKQKLYDKIWGKPETQIPDSMMPPFGQNGILSDDEIAKIVDFMYTL
;
A
#
# COMPACT_ATOMS: atom_id res chain seq x y z
N MET A 1 -20.80 -15.15 -67.05
CA MET A 1 -19.49 -14.51 -66.87
C MET A 1 -19.71 -13.11 -66.31
N LEU A 2 -18.99 -12.77 -65.23
CA LEU A 2 -18.57 -11.44 -64.73
C LEU A 2 -19.62 -10.29 -64.68
N LYS A 3 -20.05 -9.83 -63.49
CA LYS A 3 -19.47 -8.71 -62.68
C LYS A 3 -19.38 -7.39 -63.51
N THR A 4 -19.87 -6.19 -63.14
CA THR A 4 -19.89 -5.45 -61.86
C THR A 4 -20.52 -4.05 -62.09
N LYS A 5 -20.81 -3.33 -60.99
CA LYS A 5 -20.82 -1.86 -60.74
C LYS A 5 -22.21 -1.26 -60.47
N MET A 6 -22.66 -1.12 -59.22
CA MET A 6 -22.19 -0.24 -58.12
C MET A 6 -22.56 1.24 -58.34
N LYS A 7 -23.55 1.69 -57.56
CA LYS A 7 -23.93 3.04 -57.09
C LYS A 7 -25.40 2.91 -56.63
N GLN A 8 -25.88 3.37 -55.48
CA GLN A 8 -25.42 4.31 -54.48
C GLN A 8 -26.20 4.04 -53.18
N LEU A 9 -25.48 4.18 -52.05
CA LEU A 9 -25.87 4.85 -50.82
C LEU A 9 -27.35 4.90 -50.40
N LEU A 10 -27.63 4.40 -49.18
CA LEU A 10 -28.02 5.25 -48.04
C LEU A 10 -27.91 4.46 -46.74
N THR A 11 -26.91 4.85 -45.96
CA THR A 11 -26.48 4.31 -44.67
C THR A 11 -27.52 4.60 -43.60
N ALA A 12 -28.11 3.56 -43.00
CA ALA A 12 -28.89 3.69 -41.77
C ALA A 12 -27.93 3.85 -40.58
N LEU A 13 -27.91 5.05 -39.99
CA LEU A 13 -27.13 5.34 -38.79
C LEU A 13 -27.93 4.87 -37.55
N THR A 14 -27.75 3.61 -37.15
CA THR A 14 -28.19 3.13 -35.84
C THR A 14 -27.11 3.46 -34.81
N ILE A 15 -27.31 4.53 -34.04
CA ILE A 15 -26.50 4.82 -32.85
C ILE A 15 -26.94 3.83 -31.77
N SER A 16 -26.27 2.69 -31.69
CA SER A 16 -26.31 1.83 -30.52
C SER A 16 -25.32 2.35 -29.50
N THR A 17 -25.80 3.16 -28.55
CA THR A 17 -25.06 3.53 -27.35
C THR A 17 -24.94 2.29 -26.46
N ALA A 18 -23.93 1.45 -26.71
CA ALA A 18 -23.54 0.42 -25.76
C ALA A 18 -22.86 1.11 -24.57
N MET A 19 -23.61 1.36 -23.50
CA MET A 19 -23.03 1.72 -22.21
C MET A 19 -22.30 0.49 -21.67
N VAL A 20 -20.98 0.50 -21.81
CA VAL A 20 -20.09 -0.48 -21.21
C VAL A 20 -19.97 -0.15 -19.72
N SER A 21 -20.73 -0.87 -18.89
CA SER A 21 -20.56 -0.87 -17.44
C SER A 21 -19.26 -1.61 -17.09
N ALA A 22 -18.18 -0.87 -16.87
CA ALA A 22 -16.92 -1.45 -16.39
C ALA A 22 -16.98 -1.79 -14.89
N PRO A 23 -16.39 -2.91 -14.45
CA PRO A 23 -16.38 -3.30 -13.03
C PRO A 23 -15.35 -2.45 -12.27
N LEU A 24 -15.82 -1.53 -11.42
CA LEU A 24 -14.96 -0.71 -10.54
C LEU A 24 -14.38 -1.51 -9.35
N ALA A 25 -14.91 -2.70 -9.05
CA ALA A 25 -14.58 -3.44 -7.83
C ALA A 25 -13.22 -4.17 -7.86
N THR A 26 -12.75 -4.61 -9.03
CA THR A 26 -11.46 -5.33 -9.17
C THR A 26 -10.25 -4.41 -8.94
N GLN A 27 -10.33 -3.15 -9.39
CA GLN A 27 -9.19 -2.23 -9.32
C GLN A 27 -8.84 -1.78 -7.88
N ALA A 28 -9.80 -1.79 -6.95
CA ALA A 28 -9.55 -1.38 -5.57
C ALA A 28 -8.83 -2.49 -4.76
N ALA A 29 -9.16 -3.75 -5.01
CA ALA A 29 -8.50 -4.89 -4.36
C ALA A 29 -7.04 -5.03 -4.82
N ASP A 30 -6.80 -4.89 -6.12
CA ASP A 30 -5.44 -4.95 -6.70
C ASP A 30 -4.52 -3.82 -6.21
N LYS A 31 -5.08 -2.64 -5.90
CA LYS A 31 -4.33 -1.53 -5.28
C LYS A 31 -4.10 -1.71 -3.77
N GLY A 32 -4.90 -2.55 -3.10
CA GLY A 32 -4.77 -2.85 -1.66
C GLY A 32 -3.73 -3.92 -1.35
N ALA A 33 -3.74 -5.04 -2.11
CA ALA A 33 -2.48 -5.72 -2.48
C ALA A 33 -1.61 -4.71 -3.25
N SER A 34 -0.44 -4.94 -3.82
CA SER A 34 0.47 -3.85 -4.26
C SER A 34 0.90 -2.86 -3.14
N ASN A 35 0.02 -2.14 -2.44
CA ASN A 35 0.36 -1.28 -1.30
C ASN A 35 0.93 -2.07 -0.13
N VAL A 36 0.34 -3.23 0.20
CA VAL A 36 0.87 -4.13 1.25
C VAL A 36 2.26 -4.65 0.88
N GLU A 37 2.46 -5.08 -0.36
CA GLU A 37 3.74 -5.57 -0.85
C GLU A 37 4.81 -4.46 -0.86
N ALA A 38 4.46 -3.27 -1.35
CA ALA A 38 5.33 -2.11 -1.30
C ALA A 38 5.66 -1.70 0.14
N GLY A 39 4.67 -1.75 1.04
CA GLY A 39 4.85 -1.50 2.47
C GLY A 39 5.84 -2.47 3.12
N LYS A 40 5.77 -3.76 2.76
CA LYS A 40 6.72 -4.77 3.21
C LYS A 40 8.14 -4.48 2.71
N GLU A 41 8.30 -4.13 1.43
CA GLU A 41 9.60 -3.77 0.87
C GLU A 41 10.21 -2.54 1.58
N LEU A 42 9.41 -1.49 1.78
CA LEU A 42 9.83 -0.29 2.51
C LEU A 42 10.23 -0.60 3.96
N ALA A 43 9.44 -1.42 4.65
CA ALA A 43 9.73 -1.84 6.02
C ALA A 43 11.03 -2.64 6.11
N PHE A 44 11.34 -3.47 5.11
CA PHE A 44 12.52 -4.35 5.15
C PHE A 44 13.77 -3.73 4.52
N SER A 45 13.62 -2.63 3.78
CA SER A 45 14.75 -1.95 3.14
C SER A 45 15.63 -1.21 4.15
N ARG A 46 16.94 -1.49 4.08
CA ARG A 46 17.98 -0.86 4.93
C ARG A 46 18.11 0.65 4.72
N SER A 47 17.75 1.16 3.54
CA SER A 47 17.80 2.58 3.20
C SER A 47 16.48 3.32 3.48
N LYS A 48 15.48 2.62 4.04
CA LYS A 48 14.14 3.13 4.32
C LYS A 48 13.76 2.78 5.76
N GLY A 49 12.75 1.93 5.97
CA GLY A 49 12.24 1.63 7.31
C GLY A 49 13.20 0.79 8.16
N ASN A 50 13.98 -0.10 7.53
CA ASN A 50 14.94 -0.99 8.17
C ASN A 50 14.40 -1.69 9.44
N CYS A 51 13.10 -2.00 9.47
CA CYS A 51 12.37 -2.41 10.66
C CYS A 51 12.93 -3.71 11.25
N LEU A 52 13.40 -4.62 10.38
CA LEU A 52 14.01 -5.90 10.77
C LEU A 52 15.30 -5.74 11.57
N ALA A 53 15.99 -4.60 11.49
CA ALA A 53 17.19 -4.37 12.30
C ALA A 53 16.89 -4.38 13.81
N CYS A 54 15.67 -4.00 14.19
CA CYS A 54 15.26 -3.94 15.59
C CYS A 54 14.16 -4.93 15.94
N HIS A 55 13.29 -5.29 14.99
CA HIS A 55 12.07 -6.05 15.25
C HIS A 55 12.03 -7.39 14.53
N MET A 56 11.43 -8.38 15.19
CA MET A 56 10.92 -9.57 14.52
C MET A 56 9.61 -9.25 13.79
N VAL A 57 9.57 -9.54 12.49
CA VAL A 57 8.38 -9.38 11.64
C VAL A 57 8.16 -10.69 10.87
N PRO A 58 6.94 -11.25 10.85
CA PRO A 58 6.63 -12.45 10.07
C PRO A 58 7.07 -12.34 8.61
N GLY A 59 7.75 -13.38 8.10
CA GLY A 59 8.28 -13.41 6.75
C GLY A 59 9.51 -12.52 6.51
N GLY A 60 10.10 -11.94 7.56
CA GLY A 60 11.41 -11.29 7.52
C GLY A 60 12.56 -12.25 7.81
N ASN A 61 13.72 -11.98 7.22
CA ASN A 61 14.95 -12.77 7.43
C ASN A 61 15.89 -12.05 8.39
N LEU A 62 16.59 -12.83 9.24
CA LEU A 62 17.56 -12.33 10.23
C LEU A 62 17.01 -11.17 11.09
N PRO A 63 15.83 -11.33 11.72
CA PRO A 63 15.24 -10.26 12.51
C PRO A 63 16.04 -9.95 13.79
N GLY A 64 16.05 -8.68 14.16
CA GLY A 64 16.51 -8.19 15.45
C GLY A 64 15.48 -8.40 16.57
N ASN A 65 15.92 -8.14 17.79
CA ASN A 65 15.14 -8.30 19.02
C ASN A 65 15.30 -7.12 20.00
N ILE A 66 15.73 -5.96 19.51
CA ILE A 66 15.85 -4.73 20.31
C ILE A 66 14.45 -4.18 20.64
N GLY A 67 13.58 -4.17 19.64
CA GLY A 67 12.17 -3.80 19.78
C GLY A 67 11.26 -5.02 19.92
N PRO A 68 10.00 -4.83 20.33
CA PRO A 68 9.03 -5.92 20.43
C PRO A 68 8.77 -6.57 19.07
N ALA A 69 8.44 -7.86 19.05
CA ALA A 69 7.95 -8.53 17.84
C ALA A 69 6.70 -7.80 17.28
N LEU A 70 6.62 -7.62 15.97
CA LEU A 70 5.50 -6.98 15.28
C LEU A 70 4.57 -8.07 14.73
N ILE A 71 3.66 -8.51 15.59
CA ILE A 71 2.63 -9.51 15.32
C ILE A 71 1.28 -9.00 15.84
N ALA A 72 0.20 -9.48 15.25
CA ALA A 72 -1.18 -9.14 15.61
C ALA A 72 -1.37 -7.61 15.72
N MET A 73 -0.85 -6.87 14.75
CA MET A 73 -0.68 -5.42 14.87
C MET A 73 -2.03 -4.69 14.93
N LYS A 74 -3.06 -5.23 14.27
CA LYS A 74 -4.43 -4.70 14.35
C LYS A 74 -5.02 -4.81 15.77
N LEU A 75 -4.61 -5.81 16.55
CA LEU A 75 -5.05 -5.92 17.95
C LEU A 75 -4.30 -4.95 18.85
N ARG A 76 -3.00 -4.73 18.60
CA ARG A 76 -2.16 -3.77 19.34
C ARG A 76 -2.52 -2.32 19.03
N TYR A 77 -2.91 -2.05 17.80
CA TYR A 77 -3.39 -0.77 17.31
C TYR A 77 -4.78 -0.97 16.70
N PRO A 78 -5.87 -0.91 17.48
CA PRO A 78 -7.22 -0.94 16.93
C PRO A 78 -7.51 0.28 16.04
N ASP A 79 -6.84 1.39 16.32
CA ASP A 79 -6.87 2.62 15.54
C ASP A 79 -5.61 2.70 14.65
N LYS A 80 -5.83 2.65 13.33
CA LYS A 80 -4.80 2.71 12.30
C LYS A 80 -4.02 4.00 12.29
N GLN A 81 -4.65 5.11 12.64
CA GLN A 81 -3.97 6.38 12.72
C GLN A 81 -2.94 6.39 13.84
N LYS A 82 -3.18 5.68 14.95
CA LYS A 82 -2.20 5.59 16.05
C LYS A 82 -0.95 4.82 15.66
N LEU A 83 -1.06 3.80 14.80
CA LEU A 83 0.15 3.12 14.28
C LEU A 83 0.91 4.04 13.33
N TYR A 84 0.20 4.71 12.43
CA TYR A 84 0.79 5.73 11.55
C TYR A 84 1.54 6.79 12.36
N ASP A 85 0.89 7.39 13.36
CA ASP A 85 1.43 8.47 14.17
C ASP A 85 2.67 8.01 14.96
N LYS A 86 2.67 6.76 15.42
CA LYS A 86 3.82 6.14 16.07
C LYS A 86 5.03 6.01 15.14
N ILE A 87 4.81 5.55 13.90
CA ILE A 87 5.88 5.40 12.91
C ILE A 87 6.35 6.78 12.42
N TRP A 88 5.42 7.71 12.21
CA TRP A 88 5.70 9.11 11.86
C TRP A 88 6.58 9.79 12.92
N GLY A 89 6.33 9.47 14.20
CA GLY A 89 7.02 10.05 15.34
C GLY A 89 6.34 11.30 15.88
N LYS A 90 5.00 11.36 15.83
CA LYS A 90 4.26 12.51 16.39
C LYS A 90 4.55 12.66 17.90
N PRO A 91 4.64 13.89 18.44
CA PRO A 91 5.07 14.14 19.82
C PRO A 91 4.35 13.29 20.89
N GLU A 92 3.04 13.10 20.75
CA GLU A 92 2.19 12.33 21.67
C GLU A 92 2.44 10.81 21.65
N THR A 93 3.18 10.31 20.66
CA THR A 93 3.50 8.88 20.50
C THR A 93 4.94 8.54 20.90
N GLN A 94 5.74 9.56 21.20
CA GLN A 94 7.13 9.39 21.57
C GLN A 94 7.24 8.80 22.98
N ILE A 95 8.17 7.85 23.11
CA ILE A 95 8.50 7.22 24.40
C ILE A 95 9.89 7.74 24.76
N PRO A 96 10.11 8.25 25.99
CA PRO A 96 11.42 8.69 26.44
C PRO A 96 12.48 7.60 26.18
N ASP A 97 13.65 8.02 25.70
CA ASP A 97 14.81 7.17 25.42
C ASP A 97 14.56 6.02 24.42
N SER A 98 13.50 6.12 23.60
CA SER A 98 13.25 5.14 22.54
C SER A 98 14.31 5.23 21.45
N MET A 99 14.86 4.07 21.08
CA MET A 99 15.78 3.93 19.95
C MET A 99 15.04 3.90 18.59
N MET A 100 13.69 3.80 18.59
CA MET A 100 12.91 3.80 17.35
C MET A 100 12.94 5.20 16.74
N PRO A 101 13.47 5.37 15.50
CA PRO A 101 13.52 6.68 14.87
C PRO A 101 12.12 7.27 14.63
N PRO A 102 11.91 8.59 14.82
CA PRO A 102 10.70 9.26 14.38
C PRO A 102 10.78 9.46 12.85
N PHE A 103 10.40 8.44 12.08
CA PHE A 103 10.74 8.32 10.66
C PHE A 103 10.21 9.48 9.80
N GLY A 104 8.96 9.88 10.04
CA GLY A 104 8.34 10.98 9.31
C GLY A 104 8.90 12.34 9.73
N GLN A 105 9.01 12.58 11.03
CA GLN A 105 9.58 13.82 11.58
C GLN A 105 11.02 14.06 11.09
N ASN A 106 11.82 13.01 10.96
CA ASN A 106 13.19 13.09 10.46
C ASN A 106 13.28 13.06 8.92
N GLY A 107 12.16 12.94 8.20
CA GLY A 107 12.14 12.89 6.73
C GLY A 107 12.76 11.64 6.12
N ILE A 108 12.87 10.54 6.88
CA ILE A 108 13.41 9.25 6.40
C ILE A 108 12.39 8.58 5.48
N LEU A 109 11.11 8.70 5.82
CA LEU A 109 9.98 8.18 5.06
C LEU A 109 8.96 9.30 4.82
N SER A 110 8.37 9.31 3.64
CA SER A 110 7.23 10.16 3.29
C SER A 110 5.91 9.65 3.89
N ASP A 111 4.88 10.49 3.86
CA ASP A 111 3.54 10.14 4.36
C ASP A 111 2.99 8.88 3.68
N ASP A 112 3.13 8.80 2.35
CA ASP A 112 2.65 7.68 1.54
C ASP A 112 3.44 6.38 1.81
N GLU A 113 4.76 6.48 2.02
CA GLU A 113 5.57 5.33 2.42
C GLU A 113 5.17 4.79 3.79
N ILE A 114 4.91 5.67 4.76
CA ILE A 114 4.45 5.27 6.09
C ILE A 114 3.05 4.65 6.02
N ALA A 115 2.14 5.21 5.23
CA ALA A 115 0.81 4.65 5.02
C ALA A 115 0.88 3.20 4.48
N LYS A 116 1.75 2.94 3.50
CA LYS A 116 1.97 1.58 2.96
C LYS A 116 2.58 0.64 3.98
N ILE A 117 3.56 1.09 4.77
CA ILE A 117 4.12 0.28 5.86
C ILE A 117 3.01 -0.07 6.86
N VAL A 118 2.15 0.88 7.21
CA VAL A 118 1.00 0.63 8.10
C VAL A 118 0.03 -0.37 7.47
N ASP A 119 -0.27 -0.28 6.17
CA ASP A 119 -1.09 -1.27 5.45
C ASP A 119 -0.49 -2.67 5.60
N PHE A 120 0.82 -2.81 5.38
CA PHE A 120 1.52 -4.08 5.58
C PHE A 120 1.43 -4.56 7.03
N MET A 121 1.73 -3.70 8.01
CA MET A 121 1.64 -4.07 9.42
C MET A 121 0.25 -4.60 9.79
N TYR A 122 -0.82 -4.07 9.22
CA TYR A 122 -2.20 -4.50 9.50
C TYR A 122 -2.54 -5.90 8.97
N THR A 123 -1.66 -6.49 8.17
CA THR A 123 -1.76 -7.88 7.72
C THR A 123 -1.12 -8.87 8.70
N LEU A 124 -0.40 -8.38 9.71
CA LEU A 124 0.38 -9.17 10.69
C LEU A 124 -0.38 -9.48 11.98
#